data_AF-A0A3N4ZYG5-F1
#
_entry.id   AF-A0A3N4ZYG5-F1
#
_cell.length_a   1.000
_cell.length_b   1.000
_cell.length_c   1.000
_cell.angle_alpha   90.00
_cell.angle_beta   90.00
_cell.angle_gamma   90.00
#
_symmetry.space_group_name_H-M   'P 1'
#
loop_
_entity.id
_entity.type
_entity.pdbx_description
1 polymer ?
#
loop_
_entity_poly.entity_id
_entity_poly.type
_entity_poly.pdbx_seq_one_letter_code
_entity_poly.pdbx_strand_id
1 'polypeptide(L)'
;MSGHDSPGDFAERDWFVRTRARIRAEHHAHSLERTLRIFRTEEEVEMVQWGRAGEEVDTDAWWTTSHYIPAAHIVPSDKVEGP
;
A
#
# COMPACT_ATOMS: atom_id res chain seq x y z
N MET A 1 2.99 -2.08 34.78
CA MET A 1 2.73 -1.59 33.42
C MET A 1 4.06 -1.22 32.81
N SER A 2 4.62 -2.10 31.99
CA SER A 2 5.85 -1.83 31.23
C SER A 2 5.50 -2.07 29.78
N GLY A 3 5.29 -0.98 29.04
CA GLY A 3 5.10 -1.01 27.60
C GLY A 3 6.38 -1.51 26.97
N HIS A 4 6.28 -2.61 26.24
CA HIS A 4 7.33 -3.10 25.38
C HIS A 4 7.24 -2.25 24.09
N ASP A 5 7.87 -1.07 24.09
CA ASP A 5 8.17 -0.39 22.83
C ASP A 5 9.33 -1.17 22.18
N SER A 6 8.96 -2.22 21.44
CA SER A 6 9.89 -2.84 20.50
C SER A 6 10.28 -1.76 19.48
N PRO A 7 11.57 -1.47 19.25
CA PRO A 7 11.95 -0.56 18.18
C PRO A 7 11.45 -1.15 16.85
N GLY A 8 10.69 -0.36 16.07
CA GLY A 8 10.24 -0.76 14.74
C GLY A 8 11.42 -1.08 13.82
N ASP A 9 11.19 -1.94 12.82
CA ASP A 9 12.21 -2.27 11.82
C ASP A 9 12.38 -1.07 10.88
N PHE A 10 13.54 -0.41 10.90
CA PHE A 10 13.84 0.71 10.01
C PHE A 10 14.51 0.21 8.72
N ALA A 11 14.16 0.83 7.59
CA ALA A 11 14.72 0.46 6.31
C ALA A 11 16.21 0.87 6.19
N GLU A 12 17.12 -0.08 5.95
CA GLU A 12 18.53 0.22 5.71
C GLU A 12 18.78 0.97 4.39
N ARG A 13 17.86 0.85 3.44
CA ARG A 13 17.91 1.41 2.10
C ARG A 13 16.49 1.68 1.58
N ASP A 14 16.37 2.51 0.56
CA ASP A 14 15.12 2.64 -0.18
C ASP A 14 14.68 1.27 -0.70
N TRP A 15 13.39 0.98 -0.58
CA TRP A 15 12.85 -0.31 -0.95
C TRP A 15 11.56 -0.16 -1.74
N PHE A 16 11.28 -1.17 -2.56
CA PHE A 16 10.12 -1.22 -3.42
C PHE A 16 9.73 -2.68 -3.65
N VAL A 17 8.44 -2.97 -3.49
CA VAL A 17 7.82 -4.26 -3.81
C VAL A 17 6.73 -4.00 -4.83
N ARG A 18 6.67 -4.84 -5.88
CA ARG A 18 5.60 -4.86 -6.88
C ARG A 18 5.00 -6.24 -6.92
N THR A 19 3.68 -6.31 -6.84
CA THR A 19 2.96 -7.58 -6.85
C THR A 19 1.62 -7.43 -7.54
N ARG A 20 1.03 -8.56 -7.93
CA ARG A 20 -0.39 -8.64 -8.28
C ARG A 20 -1.15 -8.95 -6.99
N ALA A 21 -1.87 -7.97 -6.48
CA ALA A 21 -2.59 -8.06 -5.23
C ALA A 21 -4.10 -8.21 -5.49
N ARG A 22 -4.80 -8.91 -4.60
CA ARG A 22 -6.25 -9.09 -4.70
C ARG A 22 -6.99 -8.21 -3.72
N ILE A 23 -8.01 -7.52 -4.16
CA ILE A 23 -8.83 -6.65 -3.31
C ILE A 23 -9.81 -7.50 -2.49
N ARG A 24 -9.72 -7.43 -1.16
CA ARG A 24 -10.58 -8.17 -0.22
C ARG A 24 -11.90 -7.44 0.07
N ALA A 25 -11.91 -6.12 -0.04
CA ALA A 25 -13.09 -5.31 0.21
C ALA A 25 -13.13 -4.11 -0.73
N GLU A 26 -14.33 -3.75 -1.19
CA GLU A 26 -14.52 -2.59 -2.05
C GLU A 26 -13.88 -1.33 -1.42
N HIS A 27 -13.15 -0.60 -2.26
CA HIS A 27 -12.48 0.62 -1.83
C HIS A 27 -12.60 1.73 -2.86
N HIS A 28 -12.94 2.92 -2.40
CA HIS A 28 -13.02 4.13 -3.21
C HIS A 28 -11.79 4.96 -2.91
N ALA A 29 -10.92 5.09 -3.89
CA ALA A 29 -9.71 5.89 -3.75
C ALA A 29 -9.81 7.11 -4.66
N HIS A 30 -9.55 8.27 -4.08
CA HIS A 30 -9.33 9.48 -4.84
C HIS A 30 -7.83 9.69 -5.02
N SER A 31 -7.42 10.04 -6.24
CA SER A 31 -6.08 10.52 -6.51
C SER A 31 -5.96 12.01 -6.24
N LEU A 32 -4.72 12.52 -6.19
CA LEU A 32 -4.44 13.96 -6.11
C LEU A 32 -5.06 14.73 -7.29
N GLU A 33 -5.08 14.13 -8.47
CA GLU A 33 -5.74 14.63 -9.69
C GLU A 33 -7.28 14.49 -9.65
N ARG A 34 -7.85 14.25 -8.46
CA ARG A 34 -9.29 14.12 -8.21
C ARG A 34 -10.01 13.05 -9.02
N THR A 35 -9.27 12.11 -9.60
CA THR A 35 -9.85 10.95 -10.28
C THR A 35 -10.24 9.91 -9.25
N LEU A 36 -11.51 9.51 -9.25
CA LEU A 36 -12.04 8.41 -8.44
C LEU A 36 -11.73 7.08 -9.13
N ARG A 37 -11.15 6.14 -8.38
CA ARG A 37 -11.12 4.73 -8.72
C ARG A 37 -11.90 3.93 -7.69
N ILE A 38 -12.79 3.07 -8.17
CA ILE A 38 -13.51 2.10 -7.35
C ILE A 38 -12.86 0.74 -7.58
N PHE A 39 -12.20 0.22 -6.56
CA PHE A 39 -11.67 -1.13 -6.50
C PHE A 39 -12.76 -2.09 -6.07
N ARG A 40 -13.00 -3.16 -6.82
CA ARG A 40 -14.03 -4.16 -6.50
C ARG A 40 -13.43 -5.35 -5.76
N THR A 41 -14.22 -5.99 -4.92
CA THR A 41 -13.82 -7.25 -4.28
C THR A 41 -13.43 -8.29 -5.33
N GLU A 42 -12.40 -9.08 -5.03
CA GLU A 42 -11.73 -10.05 -5.92
C GLU A 42 -11.01 -9.44 -7.14
N GLU A 43 -11.02 -8.11 -7.32
CA GLU A 43 -10.24 -7.47 -8.39
C GLU A 43 -8.75 -7.73 -8.15
N GLU A 44 -8.06 -8.23 -9.16
CA GLU A 44 -6.61 -8.38 -9.13
C GLU A 44 -5.96 -7.19 -9.80
N VAL A 45 -5.18 -6.45 -9.03
CA VAL A 45 -4.55 -5.21 -9.45
C VAL A 45 -3.07 -5.31 -9.22
N GLU A 46 -2.29 -4.79 -10.16
CA GLU A 46 -0.88 -4.62 -9.91
C GLU A 46 -0.63 -3.40 -9.02
N MET A 47 0.03 -3.64 -7.90
CA MET A 47 0.23 -2.66 -6.85
C MET A 47 1.67 -2.65 -6.37
N VAL A 48 2.03 -1.53 -5.75
CA VAL A 48 3.37 -1.29 -5.24
C VAL A 48 3.33 -0.83 -3.80
N GLN A 49 4.30 -1.29 -3.04
CA GLN A 49 4.70 -0.74 -1.75
C GLN A 49 6.13 -0.22 -1.88
N TRP A 50 6.42 0.85 -1.17
CA TRP A 50 7.75 1.42 -1.15
C TRP A 50 7.98 2.18 0.15
N GLY A 51 9.24 2.34 0.51
CA GLY A 51 9.65 3.15 1.65
C GLY A 51 11.07 3.67 1.45
N ARG A 52 11.47 4.61 2.31
CA ARG A 52 12.78 5.27 2.23
C ARG A 52 13.72 4.74 3.29
N ALA A 53 15.02 4.78 2.97
CA ALA A 53 16.07 4.50 3.94
C ALA A 53 15.91 5.40 5.19
N GLY A 54 16.01 4.81 6.38
CA GLY A 54 15.89 5.50 7.66
C GLY A 54 14.46 5.73 8.15
N GLU A 55 13.44 5.33 7.38
CA GLU A 55 12.04 5.32 7.82
C GLU A 55 11.64 3.92 8.30
N GLU A 56 10.63 3.85 9.15
CA GLU A 56 10.05 2.58 9.60
C GLU A 56 9.45 1.80 8.41
N VAL A 57 9.72 0.49 8.35
CA VAL A 57 9.15 -0.41 7.36
C VAL A 57 7.75 -0.80 7.83
N ASP A 58 6.75 -0.11 7.30
CA ASP A 58 5.34 -0.43 7.53
C ASP A 58 4.70 -0.99 6.25
N THR A 59 4.74 -2.31 6.11
CA THR A 59 4.08 -3.03 5.00
C THR A 59 2.57 -3.19 5.23
N ASP A 60 2.07 -2.86 6.42
CA ASP A 60 0.67 -3.00 6.79
C ASP A 60 -0.12 -1.69 6.61
N ALA A 61 0.55 -0.61 6.18
CA ALA A 61 -0.10 0.68 5.97
C ALA A 61 -0.95 0.72 4.68
N TRP A 62 -0.31 0.62 3.52
CA TRP A 62 -0.99 0.85 2.24
C TRP A 62 -0.29 0.25 1.02
N TRP A 63 -1.04 0.15 -0.07
CA TRP A 63 -0.59 -0.20 -1.42
C TRP A 63 -0.96 0.92 -2.41
N THR A 64 -0.09 1.19 -3.38
CA THR A 64 -0.34 2.17 -4.44
C THR A 64 -0.45 1.49 -5.80
N THR A 65 -1.31 1.99 -6.68
CA THR A 65 -1.43 1.48 -8.05
C THR A 65 -0.20 1.75 -8.91
N SER A 66 0.26 0.78 -9.70
CA SER A 66 1.47 0.94 -10.55
C SER A 66 1.25 1.59 -11.91
N HIS A 67 0.07 1.41 -12.54
CA HIS A 67 -0.15 1.77 -13.96
C HIS A 67 -1.15 2.91 -14.21
N TYR A 68 -1.78 3.45 -13.18
CA TYR A 68 -2.74 4.52 -13.37
C TYR A 68 -1.99 5.86 -13.46
N ILE A 69 -1.44 6.16 -14.64
CA ILE A 69 -0.97 7.50 -14.98
C ILE A 69 -2.19 8.26 -15.52
N PRO A 70 -2.55 9.43 -14.95
CA PRO A 70 -1.72 10.33 -14.15
C PRO A 70 -1.88 10.22 -12.61
N ALA A 71 -2.61 9.24 -12.11
CA ALA A 71 -3.18 9.26 -10.77
C ALA A 71 -2.82 8.00 -9.95
N ALA A 72 -1.92 8.14 -8.97
CA ALA A 72 -1.73 7.14 -7.94
C ALA A 72 -2.98 7.04 -7.05
N HIS A 73 -3.51 5.82 -6.88
CA HIS A 73 -4.56 5.52 -5.91
C HIS A 73 -3.99 4.67 -4.79
N ILE A 74 -4.33 5.04 -3.55
CA ILE A 74 -3.88 4.36 -2.33
C ILE A 74 -5.00 3.43 -1.88
N VAL A 75 -4.65 2.20 -1.51
CA VAL A 75 -5.55 1.23 -0.88
C VAL A 75 -4.91 0.79 0.45
N PRO A 76 -5.64 0.85 1.57
CA PRO A 76 -5.18 0.30 2.85
C PRO A 76 -4.79 -1.18 2.75
N SER A 77 -3.71 -1.62 3.42
CA SER A 77 -3.24 -3.01 3.31
C SER A 77 -4.23 -4.04 3.87
N ASP A 78 -5.06 -3.67 4.83
CA ASP A 78 -6.12 -4.54 5.37
C ASP A 78 -7.20 -4.92 4.33
N LYS A 79 -7.32 -4.14 3.25
CA LYS A 79 -8.21 -4.40 2.11
C LYS A 79 -7.55 -5.15 0.96
N VAL A 80 -6.29 -5.51 1.13
CA VAL A 80 -5.48 -6.14 0.09
C VAL A 80 -4.99 -7.49 0.60
N GLU A 81 -5.13 -8.50 -0.24
CA GLU A 81 -4.38 -9.73 -0.12
C GLU A 81 -3.08 -9.54 -0.89
N GLY A 82 -1.99 -9.38 -0.15
CA GLY A 82 -0.64 -9.44 -0.68
C GLY A 82 -0.30 -10.86 -1.18
N PRO A 83 0.91 -11.06 -1.75
CA PRO A 83 1.40 -12.40 -2.09
C PRO A 83 1.41 -13.34 -0.88
#